data_AF-A0A9E3J4T3-F1
#
_entry.id   AF-A0A9E3J4T3-F1
#
_cell.length_a   1.000
_cell.length_b   1.000
_cell.length_c   1.000
_cell.angle_alpha   90.00
_cell.angle_beta   90.00
_cell.angle_gamma   90.00
#
_symmetry.space_group_name_H-M   'P 1'
#
loop_
_entity.id
_entity.type
_entity.pdbx_description
1 polymer ?
#
loop_
_entity_poly.entity_id
_entity_poly.type
_entity_poly.pdbx_seq_one_letter_code
_entity_poly.pdbx_strand_id
1 'polypeptide(L)'
;MIPEGIAYGGDYNPEQWPEEVWAEDVRLMREAGVNMVSVNIFAWALLEPREGEYDFSRLDKILALLHENGIAADLATPTAA
;
A
#
# COMPACT_ATOMS: atom_id res chain seq x y z
N MET A 1 3.65 -10.33 -6.02
CA MET A 1 4.55 -11.48 -5.75
C MET A 1 4.36 -11.91 -4.31
N ILE A 2 4.42 -13.20 -4.00
CA ILE A 2 4.35 -13.69 -2.60
C ILE A 2 5.78 -13.74 -2.05
N PRO A 3 6.06 -13.25 -0.83
CA PRO A 3 7.40 -13.30 -0.25
C PRO A 3 7.92 -14.73 -0.12
N GLU A 4 9.22 -14.93 -0.36
CA GLU A 4 9.89 -16.16 0.05
C GLU A 4 10.22 -16.08 1.55
N GLY A 5 9.76 -17.06 2.32
CA GLY A 5 9.96 -17.09 3.78
C GLY A 5 8.83 -16.44 4.58
N ILE A 6 9.15 -15.96 5.79
CA ILE A 6 8.16 -15.33 6.68
C ILE A 6 7.81 -13.94 6.15
N ALA A 7 6.52 -13.66 6.00
CA ALA A 7 6.03 -12.32 5.70
C ALA A 7 6.31 -11.38 6.88
N TYR A 8 6.94 -10.24 6.60
CA TYR A 8 7.39 -9.28 7.60
C TYR A 8 7.11 -7.85 7.13
N GLY A 9 6.41 -7.11 7.98
CA GLY A 9 5.95 -5.73 7.77
C GLY A 9 4.73 -5.45 8.63
N GLY A 10 3.74 -4.76 8.07
CA GLY A 10 2.50 -4.42 8.76
C GLY A 10 1.60 -3.53 7.91
N ASP A 11 0.64 -2.87 8.56
CA ASP A 11 -0.23 -1.89 7.91
C ASP A 11 0.57 -0.71 7.36
N TYR A 12 0.34 -0.39 6.10
CA TYR A 12 0.91 0.75 5.41
C TYR A 12 -0.19 1.62 4.84
N ASN A 13 -0.26 2.87 5.30
CA ASN A 13 -1.29 3.85 4.96
C ASN A 13 -0.67 5.07 4.24
N PRO A 14 -0.06 4.88 3.04
CA PRO A 14 0.61 5.95 2.30
C PRO A 14 -0.33 7.11 1.95
N GLU A 15 -1.62 6.84 1.77
CA GLU A 15 -2.62 7.85 1.42
C GLU A 15 -2.80 8.97 2.46
N GLN A 16 -2.28 8.76 3.68
CA GLN A 16 -2.26 9.74 4.76
C GLN A 16 -1.05 10.70 4.68
N TRP A 17 -0.10 10.43 3.79
CA TRP A 17 1.16 11.17 3.66
C TRP A 17 1.38 11.69 2.24
N PRO A 18 2.14 12.78 2.07
CA PRO A 18 2.57 13.26 0.75
C PRO A 18 3.39 12.22 -0.04
N GLU A 19 3.35 12.26 -1.38
CA GLU A 19 4.02 11.26 -2.24
C GLU A 19 5.55 11.21 -2.01
N GLU A 20 6.18 12.32 -1.60
CA GLU A 20 7.60 12.36 -1.25
C GLU A 20 7.97 11.49 -0.05
N VAL A 21 7.03 11.20 0.85
CA VAL A 21 7.24 10.32 1.99
C VAL A 21 7.28 8.86 1.53
N TRP A 22 6.49 8.49 0.52
CA TRP A 22 6.38 7.09 0.07
C TRP A 22 7.71 6.55 -0.44
N ALA A 23 8.49 7.40 -1.13
CA ALA A 23 9.82 7.04 -1.62
C ALA A 23 10.80 6.73 -0.47
N GLU A 24 10.71 7.50 0.62
CA GLU A 24 11.53 7.27 1.81
C GLU A 24 11.05 6.05 2.59
N ASP A 25 9.74 5.82 2.66
CA ASP A 25 9.15 4.64 3.30
C ASP A 25 9.67 3.35 2.66
N VAL A 26 9.61 3.22 1.33
CA VAL A 26 10.09 2.01 0.66
C VAL A 26 11.61 1.84 0.78
N ARG A 27 12.37 2.94 0.86
CA ARG A 27 13.81 2.90 1.14
C ARG A 27 14.07 2.31 2.53
N LEU A 28 13.35 2.80 3.55
CA LEU A 28 13.47 2.34 4.93
C LEU A 28 12.93 0.92 5.13
N MET A 29 11.84 0.56 4.45
CA MET A 29 11.30 -0.81 4.45
C MET A 29 12.34 -1.80 3.94
N ARG A 30 13.02 -1.47 2.84
CA ARG A 30 14.11 -2.30 2.31
C ARG A 30 15.30 -2.40 3.27
N GLU A 31 15.66 -1.29 3.93
CA GLU A 31 16.70 -1.27 4.96
C GLU A 31 16.33 -2.15 6.17
N ALA A 32 15.06 -2.15 6.57
CA ALA A 32 14.52 -2.95 7.67
C ALA A 32 14.23 -4.42 7.31
N GLY A 33 14.31 -4.78 6.02
CA GLY A 33 13.99 -6.13 5.54
C GLY A 33 12.48 -6.44 5.44
N VAL A 34 11.63 -5.42 5.40
CA VAL A 34 10.18 -5.57 5.14
C VAL A 34 9.98 -6.14 3.74
N ASN A 35 9.16 -7.17 3.63
CA ASN A 35 8.89 -7.89 2.38
C ASN A 35 7.39 -7.95 2.02
N MET A 36 6.51 -7.54 2.92
CA MET A 36 5.06 -7.45 2.67
C MET A 36 4.43 -6.36 3.54
N VAL A 37 3.49 -5.59 2.99
CA VAL A 37 2.67 -4.63 3.73
C VAL A 37 1.19 -4.79 3.40
N SER A 38 0.33 -4.51 4.38
CA SER A 38 -1.12 -4.50 4.19
C SER A 38 -1.58 -3.09 3.84
N VAL A 39 -2.28 -2.92 2.73
CA VAL A 39 -2.68 -1.61 2.19
C VAL A 39 -4.18 -1.53 1.96
N ASN A 40 -4.70 -0.31 1.81
CA ASN A 40 -6.07 -0.03 1.39
C ASN A 40 -7.15 -0.46 2.41
N ILE A 41 -6.81 -0.67 3.69
CA ILE A 41 -7.72 -1.24 4.70
C ILE A 41 -8.90 -0.32 5.01
N PHE A 42 -8.65 0.98 5.19
CA PHE A 42 -9.64 1.99 5.60
C PHE A 42 -9.86 3.09 4.54
N ALA A 43 -9.69 2.73 3.26
CA ALA A 43 -9.60 3.70 2.18
C ALA A 43 -10.86 3.79 1.28
N TRP A 44 -12.01 3.26 1.71
CA TRP A 44 -13.24 3.26 0.90
C TRP A 44 -13.59 4.65 0.36
N ALA A 45 -13.60 5.67 1.22
CA ALA A 45 -13.98 7.04 0.83
C ALA A 45 -12.98 7.70 -0.15
N LEU A 46 -11.76 7.18 -0.26
CA LEU A 46 -10.78 7.65 -1.26
C LEU A 46 -10.97 6.92 -2.58
N LEU A 47 -11.32 5.64 -2.54
CA LEU A 47 -11.51 4.78 -3.71
C LEU A 47 -12.87 5.02 -4.37
N GLU A 48 -13.91 5.28 -3.57
CA GLU A 48 -15.27 5.66 -4.00
C GLU A 48 -15.69 6.98 -3.31
N PRO A 49 -15.19 8.14 -3.77
CA PRO A 49 -15.51 9.44 -3.16
C PRO A 49 -16.98 9.84 -3.28
N ARG A 50 -17.70 9.27 -4.25
CA ARG A 50 -19.16 9.36 -4.40
C ARG A 50 -19.69 8.02 -4.87
N GLU A 51 -20.93 7.70 -4.52
CA GLU A 51 -21.59 6.45 -4.90
C GLU A 51 -21.48 6.19 -6.41
N GLY A 52 -20.83 5.08 -6.78
CA GLY A 52 -20.60 4.66 -8.16
C GLY A 52 -19.48 5.40 -8.90
N GLU A 53 -18.84 6.41 -8.30
CA GLU A 53 -17.65 7.09 -8.84
C GLU A 53 -16.39 6.50 -8.20
N TYR A 54 -15.59 5.75 -8.96
CA TYR A 54 -14.36 5.12 -8.48
C TYR A 54 -13.09 5.78 -9.03
N ASP A 55 -12.09 6.00 -8.16
CA ASP A 55 -10.73 6.43 -8.53
C ASP A 55 -9.67 5.50 -7.93
N PHE A 56 -9.07 4.67 -8.78
CA PHE A 56 -8.01 3.73 -8.41
C PHE A 56 -6.60 4.29 -8.65
N SER A 57 -6.46 5.49 -9.25
CA SER A 57 -5.17 6.00 -9.73
C SER A 57 -4.11 6.08 -8.63
N ARG A 58 -4.52 6.44 -7.41
CA ARG A 58 -3.64 6.47 -6.24
C ARG A 58 -3.22 5.06 -5.80
N LEU A 59 -4.16 4.13 -5.73
CA LEU A 59 -3.88 2.74 -5.36
C LEU A 59 -2.92 2.10 -6.37
N ASP A 60 -3.12 2.35 -7.66
CA ASP A 60 -2.23 1.87 -8.72
C ASP A 60 -0.79 2.37 -8.54
N LYS A 61 -0.60 3.66 -8.23
CA LYS A 61 0.72 4.22 -7.93
C LYS A 61 1.38 3.55 -6.72
N ILE A 62 0.62 3.32 -5.65
CA ILE A 62 1.12 2.67 -4.43
C ILE A 62 1.56 1.23 -4.74
N LEU A 63 0.72 0.46 -5.45
CA LEU A 63 1.03 -0.92 -5.81
C LEU A 63 2.24 -1.01 -6.75
N ALA A 64 2.37 -0.09 -7.71
CA ALA A 64 3.53 0.00 -8.58
C ALA A 64 4.81 0.28 -7.78
N LEU A 65 4.78 1.26 -6.87
CA LEU A 65 5.92 1.63 -6.03
C LEU A 65 6.38 0.44 -5.16
N LEU A 66 5.45 -0.28 -4.54
CA LEU A 66 5.76 -1.48 -3.75
C LEU A 66 6.37 -2.58 -4.62
N HIS A 67 5.77 -2.83 -5.79
CA HIS A 67 6.24 -3.85 -6.72
C HIS A 67 7.67 -3.57 -7.23
N GLU A 68 7.95 -2.33 -7.64
CA GLU A 68 9.27 -1.89 -8.10
C GLU A 68 10.35 -2.03 -7.02
N ASN A 69 9.96 -2.00 -5.74
CA ASN A 69 10.86 -2.17 -4.60
C ASN A 69 10.88 -3.60 -4.04
N GLY A 70 10.21 -4.55 -4.69
CA GLY A 70 10.19 -5.96 -4.29
C GLY A 70 9.39 -6.22 -3.01
N ILE A 71 8.47 -5.33 -2.65
CA ILE A 71 7.60 -5.46 -1.47
C ILE A 71 6.24 -5.97 -1.94
N ALA A 72 5.77 -7.07 -1.34
CA ALA A 72 4.45 -7.62 -1.63
C ALA A 72 3.34 -6.76 -0.99
N ALA A 73 2.16 -6.75 -1.59
CA ALA A 73 0.97 -6.14 -1.02
C ALA A 73 -0.02 -7.22 -0.57
N ASP A 74 -0.41 -7.17 0.69
CA ASP A 74 -1.64 -7.77 1.19
C ASP A 74 -2.78 -6.75 0.98
N LEU A 75 -3.61 -6.99 -0.05
CA LEU A 75 -4.56 -6.01 -0.53
C LEU A 75 -5.93 -6.19 0.13
N ALA A 76 -6.34 -5.22 0.94
CA ALA A 76 -7.65 -5.22 1.57
C ALA A 76 -8.78 -4.78 0.63
N THR A 77 -10.03 -5.07 1.02
CA THR A 77 -11.29 -4.76 0.31
C THR A 77 -11.91 -3.40 0.66
N PRO A 78 -11.09 -2.44 1.12
CA PRO A 78 -11.42 -1.26 1.95
C PRO A 78 -12.65 -1.24 2.87
N THR A 79 -13.28 -2.36 3.21
CA THR A 79 -14.56 -2.40 3.94
C THR A 79 -14.44 -2.39 5.47
N ALA A 80 -13.25 -2.23 6.03
CA ALA A 80 -13.08 -2.15 7.48
C ALA A 80 -13.58 -0.80 8.01
N ALA A 81 -14.25 -0.80 9.17
CA ALA A 81 -14.89 0.36 9.79
C ALA A 81 -14.49 0.51 11.25
#